data_AF-A0A370THE6-F1
#
_entry.id   AF-A0A370THE6-F1
#
_cell.length_a   1.000
_cell.length_b   1.000
_cell.length_c   1.000
_cell.angle_alpha   90.00
_cell.angle_beta   90.00
_cell.angle_gamma   90.00
#
_symmetry.space_group_name_H-M   'P 1'
#
loop_
_entity.id
_entity.type
_entity.pdbx_description
1 polymer ?
#
loop_
_entity_poly.entity_id
_entity_poly.type
_entity_poly.pdbx_seq_one_letter_code
_entity_poly.pdbx_strand_id
1 'polypeptide(L)'
;MQTPDVSEPGTPDTFYSETISFPQLNGTVKETKENLKRSFEKYLSSDQSPPAAGKNFDPSKHLTFEEPTYVHSMEDIGFTASTGVSPMAVSEPFHLFSEEAVNIMRSEIFNPVVQEKYSHTSDIAPKQLRGYAPQHAKFIFQAWTNPETLSIISKIAGIELVPQMDYEIGHVNMSVPRKQSAGGNNVTPPDDDGGAIVGWHRDSYPFVCVLMMSDTTGMIGGETALRTGTGEIKKVRGPQKGYAVVLQGRYIDHQALAAFGGQERITMVTSFRPRSPHVRDDTVLSTVRPISNLSDLYGQTIQYQLENAETRIRQMLKTVRDSMKTGSTNAAAIKKFLDFEIKTLQHLNDEIVDEANVQKGHLAEVCVDAAKCTSA
;
A
#
# COMPACT_ATOMS: atom_id res chain seq x y z
N MET A 1 35.61 7.02 60.23
CA MET A 1 36.83 6.92 59.40
C MET A 1 36.65 5.76 58.45
N GLN A 2 36.95 5.99 57.17
CA GLN A 2 37.06 5.05 56.02
C GLN A 2 35.76 4.33 55.60
N THR A 3 34.99 4.89 54.66
CA THR A 3 35.05 4.75 53.18
C THR A 3 34.78 3.33 52.68
N PRO A 4 33.68 3.11 51.93
CA PRO A 4 33.31 1.82 51.36
C PRO A 4 34.05 1.52 50.07
N ASP A 5 34.05 0.22 49.76
CA ASP A 5 34.59 -0.46 48.60
C ASP A 5 34.41 0.30 47.28
N VAL A 6 35.50 0.39 46.53
CA VAL A 6 35.53 0.89 45.15
C VAL A 6 34.98 -0.22 44.26
N SER A 7 33.72 -0.11 43.88
CA SER A 7 33.17 -0.87 42.74
C SER A 7 33.85 -0.38 41.46
N GLU A 8 34.56 -1.29 40.79
CA GLU A 8 35.21 -1.06 39.51
C GLU A 8 34.23 -0.50 38.46
N PRO A 9 34.68 0.36 37.52
CA PRO A 9 33.85 0.83 36.43
C PRO A 9 33.59 -0.33 35.48
N GLY A 10 32.37 -0.88 35.52
CA GLY A 10 31.89 -1.80 34.50
C GLY A 10 32.05 -1.14 33.12
N THR A 11 32.78 -1.82 32.25
CA THR A 11 32.82 -1.51 30.81
C THR A 11 31.39 -1.35 30.30
N PRO A 12 31.07 -0.30 29.51
CA PRO A 12 29.76 -0.21 28.89
C PRO A 12 29.57 -1.44 28.00
N ASP A 13 28.47 -2.18 28.18
CA ASP A 13 28.08 -3.27 27.29
C ASP A 13 28.14 -2.74 25.86
N THR A 14 29.08 -3.28 25.07
CA THR A 14 29.22 -3.01 23.65
C THR A 14 28.05 -3.65 22.91
N PHE A 15 26.87 -3.05 23.00
CA PHE A 15 25.67 -3.40 22.25
C PHE A 15 25.76 -3.07 20.75
N TYR A 16 26.98 -3.09 20.18
CA TYR A 16 27.28 -2.75 18.79
C TYR A 16 28.48 -3.54 18.24
N SER A 17 28.65 -4.82 18.59
CA SER A 17 29.74 -5.64 18.04
C SER A 17 29.34 -6.95 17.39
N GLU A 18 28.07 -7.34 17.40
CA GLU A 18 27.64 -8.55 16.68
C GLU A 18 26.59 -8.19 15.63
N THR A 19 26.86 -8.61 14.40
CA THR A 19 25.92 -8.78 13.29
C THR A 19 25.31 -7.53 12.63
N ILE A 20 26.12 -6.82 11.85
CA ILE A 20 25.71 -6.47 10.49
C ILE A 20 26.66 -7.20 9.56
N SER A 21 26.30 -8.41 9.15
CA SER A 21 26.96 -9.07 8.02
C SER A 21 26.57 -8.30 6.76
N PHE A 22 27.38 -7.32 6.41
CA PHE A 22 27.42 -6.86 5.02
C PHE A 22 27.75 -8.08 4.14
N PRO A 23 27.12 -8.22 2.95
CA PRO A 23 27.38 -9.35 2.07
C PRO A 23 28.89 -9.51 1.88
N GLN A 24 29.41 -10.72 2.14
CA GLN A 24 30.82 -11.04 1.88
C GLN A 24 31.06 -10.91 0.38
N LEU A 25 31.62 -9.78 -0.02
CA LEU A 25 32.08 -9.55 -1.37
C LEU A 25 33.36 -10.34 -1.58
N ASN A 26 33.25 -11.45 -2.31
CA ASN A 26 34.39 -12.19 -2.87
C ASN A 26 35.12 -11.41 -3.99
N GLY A 27 35.17 -10.08 -3.88
CA GLY A 27 35.84 -9.18 -4.81
C GLY A 27 36.90 -8.37 -4.09
N THR A 28 37.93 -7.93 -4.80
CA THR A 28 39.00 -7.13 -4.21
C THR A 28 38.43 -5.86 -3.54
N VAL A 29 39.10 -5.33 -2.51
CA VAL A 29 38.65 -4.13 -1.77
C VAL A 29 38.34 -2.94 -2.69
N LYS A 30 38.99 -2.88 -3.86
CA LYS A 30 38.74 -1.89 -4.91
C LYS A 30 37.42 -2.15 -5.66
N GLU A 31 37.18 -3.39 -6.11
CA GLU A 31 35.91 -3.79 -6.76
C GLU A 31 34.71 -3.66 -5.81
N THR A 32 34.89 -3.98 -4.54
CA THR A 32 33.87 -3.85 -3.49
C THR A 32 33.46 -2.40 -3.27
N LYS A 33 34.45 -1.48 -3.19
CA LYS A 33 34.19 -0.05 -3.09
C LYS A 33 33.56 0.51 -4.37
N GLU A 34 33.97 0.04 -5.54
CA GLU A 34 33.37 0.43 -6.82
C GLU A 34 31.92 -0.08 -6.97
N ASN A 35 31.60 -1.27 -6.46
CA ASN A 35 30.25 -1.85 -6.49
C ASN A 35 29.30 -1.19 -5.46
N LEU A 36 29.78 -0.90 -4.25
CA LEU A 36 29.03 -0.10 -3.28
C LEU A 36 28.83 1.32 -3.79
N LYS A 37 29.87 1.93 -4.36
CA LYS A 37 29.77 3.24 -5.00
C LYS A 37 28.78 3.22 -6.16
N ARG A 38 28.77 2.18 -7.00
CA ARG A 38 27.75 1.99 -8.06
C ARG A 38 26.35 1.77 -7.53
N SER A 39 26.16 1.03 -6.44
CA SER A 39 24.84 0.77 -5.86
C SER A 39 24.29 2.00 -5.14
N PHE A 40 25.16 2.73 -4.45
CA PHE A 40 24.85 4.00 -3.81
C PHE A 40 24.66 5.12 -4.84
N GLU A 41 25.46 5.17 -5.91
CA GLU A 41 25.23 6.03 -7.08
C GLU A 41 23.94 5.65 -7.79
N LYS A 42 23.57 4.36 -7.88
CA LYS A 42 22.29 3.91 -8.45
C LYS A 42 21.12 4.41 -7.61
N TYR A 43 21.20 4.31 -6.28
CA TYR A 43 20.21 4.81 -5.33
C TYR A 43 20.11 6.36 -5.32
N LEU A 44 21.24 7.06 -5.40
CA LEU A 44 21.28 8.51 -5.58
C LEU A 44 20.84 8.94 -6.99
N SER A 45 21.02 8.08 -8.00
CA SER A 45 20.58 8.33 -9.38
C SER A 45 19.11 7.99 -9.62
N SER A 46 18.46 7.19 -8.77
CA SER A 46 16.99 7.12 -8.75
C SER A 46 16.36 8.45 -8.35
N ASP A 47 17.07 9.25 -7.52
CA ASP A 47 16.70 10.64 -7.21
C ASP A 47 17.11 11.64 -8.32
N GLN A 48 17.98 11.25 -9.26
CA GLN A 48 18.43 12.07 -10.40
C GLN A 48 18.01 11.53 -11.77
N SER A 49 17.06 10.61 -11.81
CA SER A 49 16.47 10.21 -13.08
C SER A 49 15.68 11.42 -13.61
N PRO A 50 15.87 11.82 -14.89
CA PRO A 50 15.05 12.88 -15.45
C PRO A 50 13.58 12.48 -15.24
N PRO A 51 12.72 13.39 -14.75
CA PRO A 51 11.33 13.06 -14.47
C PRO A 51 10.71 12.45 -15.72
N ALA A 52 9.83 11.46 -15.52
CA ALA A 52 9.15 10.77 -16.61
C ALA A 52 8.69 11.78 -17.67
N ALA A 53 9.00 11.51 -18.95
CA ALA A 53 8.51 12.33 -20.04
C ALA A 53 7.05 11.95 -20.31
N GLY A 54 6.15 12.94 -20.39
CA GLY A 54 4.71 12.69 -20.56
C GLY A 54 3.89 13.96 -20.51
N LYS A 55 2.58 13.82 -20.74
CA LYS A 55 1.63 14.93 -20.57
C LYS A 55 1.59 15.36 -19.10
N ASN A 56 1.34 16.65 -18.86
CA ASN A 56 1.18 17.16 -17.49
C ASN A 56 -0.24 16.92 -17.00
N PHE A 57 -0.36 16.63 -15.71
CA PHE A 57 -1.64 16.62 -15.03
C PHE A 57 -2.09 18.04 -14.68
N ASP A 58 -3.22 18.45 -15.23
CA ASP A 58 -3.98 19.66 -14.89
C ASP A 58 -5.26 19.27 -14.11
N PRO A 59 -5.34 19.52 -12.79
CA PRO A 59 -6.48 19.09 -11.99
C PRO A 59 -7.81 19.72 -12.46
N SER A 60 -7.78 20.94 -12.99
CA SER A 60 -8.98 21.65 -13.47
C SER A 60 -9.64 21.01 -14.69
N LYS A 61 -8.90 20.17 -15.43
CA LYS A 61 -9.38 19.45 -16.62
C LYS A 61 -9.56 17.96 -16.39
N HIS A 62 -8.69 17.40 -15.55
CA HIS A 62 -8.57 15.96 -15.42
C HIS A 62 -9.31 15.40 -14.21
N LEU A 63 -9.62 16.22 -13.20
CA LEU A 63 -10.53 15.83 -12.12
C LEU A 63 -11.97 16.18 -12.51
N THR A 64 -12.83 15.17 -12.40
CA THR A 64 -14.29 15.30 -12.61
C THR A 64 -15.00 14.77 -11.39
N PHE A 65 -14.58 15.25 -10.23
CA PHE A 65 -15.00 14.73 -8.95
C PHE A 65 -16.51 14.90 -8.73
N GLU A 66 -17.20 13.78 -8.59
CA GLU A 66 -18.58 13.71 -8.10
C GLU A 66 -18.56 12.89 -6.82
N GLU A 67 -19.19 13.36 -5.76
CA GLU A 67 -19.13 12.69 -4.46
C GLU A 67 -19.76 11.28 -4.50
N PRO A 68 -19.22 10.31 -3.73
CA PRO A 68 -19.90 9.03 -3.55
C PRO A 68 -21.27 9.26 -2.94
N THR A 69 -22.27 8.51 -3.41
CA THR A 69 -23.64 8.57 -2.84
C THR A 69 -23.69 8.19 -1.37
N TYR A 70 -22.75 7.34 -0.92
CA TYR A 70 -22.59 6.95 0.46
C TYR A 70 -21.15 6.51 0.74
N VAL A 71 -20.69 6.72 1.97
CA VAL A 71 -19.45 6.15 2.49
C VAL A 71 -19.82 5.31 3.71
N HIS A 72 -19.65 4.00 3.60
CA HIS A 72 -19.95 3.06 4.68
C HIS A 72 -18.92 3.23 5.78
N SER A 73 -19.39 3.36 7.02
CA SER A 73 -18.54 3.34 8.21
C SER A 73 -18.10 1.92 8.55
N MET A 74 -17.08 1.78 9.40
CA MET A 74 -16.70 0.48 9.99
C MET A 74 -17.87 -0.15 10.75
N GLU A 75 -18.68 0.69 11.42
CA GLU A 75 -19.85 0.23 12.18
C GLU A 75 -20.99 -0.22 11.25
N ASP A 76 -21.17 0.42 10.09
CA ASP A 76 -22.18 0.02 9.09
C ASP A 76 -21.95 -1.38 8.54
N ILE A 77 -20.70 -1.87 8.60
CA ILE A 77 -20.30 -3.21 8.18
C ILE A 77 -19.92 -4.10 9.38
N GLY A 78 -20.37 -3.76 10.59
CA GLY A 78 -20.29 -4.63 11.77
C GLY A 78 -18.92 -4.70 12.46
N PHE A 79 -17.97 -3.83 12.10
CA PHE A 79 -16.72 -3.64 12.84
C PHE A 79 -16.84 -2.52 13.87
N THR A 80 -15.88 -2.40 14.79
CA THR A 80 -15.84 -1.22 15.67
C THR A 80 -15.19 -0.04 14.94
N ALA A 81 -15.54 1.18 15.32
CA ALA A 81 -14.94 2.39 14.74
C ALA A 81 -13.40 2.44 14.90
N SER A 82 -12.83 1.69 15.85
CA SER A 82 -11.39 1.59 16.10
C SER A 82 -10.71 0.39 15.43
N THR A 83 -11.44 -0.46 14.70
CA THR A 83 -10.84 -1.60 14.00
C THR A 83 -9.79 -1.14 12.98
N GLY A 84 -10.09 -0.06 12.24
CA GLY A 84 -9.17 0.56 11.27
C GLY A 84 -8.39 1.75 11.84
N VAL A 85 -7.82 2.55 10.95
CA VAL A 85 -7.19 3.85 11.27
C VAL A 85 -8.13 5.04 11.03
N SER A 86 -9.30 4.75 10.48
CA SER A 86 -10.41 5.69 10.27
C SER A 86 -11.74 5.03 10.61
N PRO A 87 -12.78 5.81 10.98
CA PRO A 87 -14.14 5.29 11.09
C PRO A 87 -14.76 4.89 9.73
N MET A 88 -14.21 5.30 8.58
CA MET A 88 -14.78 5.03 7.25
C MET A 88 -14.25 3.73 6.66
N ALA A 89 -15.12 2.78 6.32
CA ALA A 89 -14.74 1.49 5.75
C ALA A 89 -14.51 1.54 4.24
N VAL A 90 -15.54 1.93 3.48
CA VAL A 90 -15.54 1.85 2.02
C VAL A 90 -16.52 2.86 1.43
N SER A 91 -16.15 3.50 0.32
CA SER A 91 -17.08 4.36 -0.43
C SER A 91 -17.90 3.55 -1.43
N GLU A 92 -19.12 4.02 -1.73
CA GLU A 92 -19.73 3.72 -3.03
C GLU A 92 -18.84 4.26 -4.17
N PRO A 93 -18.95 3.74 -5.40
CA PRO A 93 -18.22 4.28 -6.54
C PRO A 93 -18.51 5.76 -6.76
N PHE A 94 -17.46 6.52 -7.04
CA PHE A 94 -17.52 7.97 -7.29
C PHE A 94 -16.69 8.35 -8.50
N HIS A 95 -17.11 9.36 -9.25
CA HIS A 95 -16.37 9.82 -10.42
C HIS A 95 -15.15 10.59 -9.94
N LEU A 96 -13.94 10.24 -10.40
CA LEU A 96 -12.70 10.90 -9.96
C LEU A 96 -11.98 11.57 -11.12
N PHE A 97 -11.71 10.82 -12.19
CA PHE A 97 -10.94 11.29 -13.33
C PHE A 97 -11.77 11.32 -14.60
N SER A 98 -11.55 12.36 -15.41
CA SER A 98 -12.18 12.48 -16.71
C SER A 98 -11.76 11.35 -17.65
N GLU A 99 -12.56 11.08 -18.67
CA GLU A 99 -12.20 10.09 -19.68
C GLU A 99 -10.87 10.43 -20.38
N GLU A 100 -10.60 11.71 -20.62
CA GLU A 100 -9.30 12.16 -21.15
C GLU A 100 -8.15 11.74 -20.23
N ALA A 101 -8.28 11.99 -18.92
CA ALA A 101 -7.26 11.63 -17.94
C ALA A 101 -7.02 10.12 -17.92
N VAL A 102 -8.08 9.31 -17.88
CA VAL A 102 -7.99 7.84 -17.94
C VAL A 102 -7.30 7.39 -19.23
N ASN A 103 -7.61 8.00 -20.37
CA ASN A 103 -6.97 7.65 -21.65
C ASN A 103 -5.46 7.99 -21.66
N ILE A 104 -5.05 9.10 -21.04
CA ILE A 104 -3.64 9.45 -20.90
C ILE A 104 -2.94 8.45 -19.98
N MET A 105 -3.51 8.17 -18.81
CA MET A 105 -2.98 7.15 -17.90
C MET A 105 -2.84 5.79 -18.60
N ARG A 106 -3.84 5.37 -19.40
CA ARG A 106 -3.76 4.15 -20.21
C ARG A 106 -2.59 4.19 -21.20
N SER A 107 -2.32 5.32 -21.84
CA SER A 107 -1.18 5.44 -22.74
C SER A 107 0.16 5.25 -22.03
N GLU A 108 0.26 5.64 -20.75
CA GLU A 108 1.46 5.43 -19.93
C GLU A 108 1.62 3.97 -19.50
N ILE A 109 0.55 3.31 -19.06
CA ILE A 109 0.62 1.90 -18.64
C ILE A 109 0.92 0.96 -19.82
N PHE A 110 0.45 1.28 -21.03
CA PHE A 110 0.71 0.48 -22.23
C PHE A 110 2.01 0.84 -22.95
N ASN A 111 2.82 1.75 -22.39
CA ASN A 111 4.16 1.99 -22.88
C ASN A 111 4.95 0.66 -22.90
N PRO A 112 5.59 0.27 -24.01
CA PRO A 112 6.32 -1.00 -24.12
C PRO A 112 7.36 -1.21 -23.01
N VAL A 113 8.05 -0.14 -22.60
CA VAL A 113 9.07 -0.22 -21.53
C VAL A 113 8.42 -0.54 -20.18
N VAL A 114 7.25 0.03 -19.90
CA VAL A 114 6.48 -0.26 -18.68
C VAL A 114 6.05 -1.72 -18.67
N GLN A 115 5.48 -2.19 -19.80
CA GLN A 115 5.02 -3.56 -19.97
C GLN A 115 6.13 -4.60 -19.85
N GLU A 116 7.34 -4.29 -20.34
CA GLU A 116 8.47 -5.21 -20.34
C GLU A 116 9.17 -5.28 -18.97
N LYS A 117 9.42 -4.12 -18.34
CA LYS A 117 10.29 -4.04 -17.15
C LYS A 117 9.57 -4.12 -15.82
N TYR A 118 8.28 -3.76 -15.79
CA TYR A 118 7.52 -3.59 -14.55
C TYR A 118 6.34 -4.56 -14.44
N SER A 119 6.30 -5.57 -15.31
CA SER A 119 5.29 -6.62 -15.27
C SER A 119 5.65 -7.72 -14.27
N HIS A 120 4.70 -8.05 -13.41
CA HIS A 120 4.77 -9.12 -12.42
C HIS A 120 3.59 -10.08 -12.62
N THR A 121 3.78 -11.34 -12.25
CA THR A 121 2.75 -12.38 -12.31
C THR A 121 2.78 -13.16 -11.00
N SER A 122 1.62 -13.59 -10.52
CA SER A 122 1.51 -14.47 -9.36
C SER A 122 0.49 -15.58 -9.59
N ASP A 123 0.43 -16.51 -8.65
CA ASP A 123 -0.60 -17.54 -8.57
C ASP A 123 -2.04 -17.00 -8.41
N ILE A 124 -2.21 -15.76 -7.93
CA ILE A 124 -3.53 -15.12 -7.76
C ILE A 124 -3.86 -14.05 -8.81
N ALA A 125 -2.87 -13.51 -9.54
CA ALA A 125 -3.08 -12.45 -10.51
C ALA A 125 -2.26 -12.68 -11.80
N PRO A 126 -2.91 -12.76 -12.98
CA PRO A 126 -2.25 -13.18 -14.21
C PRO A 126 -1.23 -12.16 -14.73
N LYS A 127 -1.46 -10.86 -14.47
CA LYS A 127 -0.54 -9.78 -14.86
C LYS A 127 -0.78 -8.52 -14.03
N GLN A 128 0.29 -8.02 -13.43
CA GLN A 128 0.30 -6.81 -12.61
C GLN A 128 1.44 -5.88 -13.03
N LEU A 129 1.27 -4.56 -12.87
CA LEU A 129 2.34 -3.56 -13.03
C LEU A 129 2.60 -2.86 -11.69
N ARG A 130 3.86 -2.72 -11.30
CA ARG A 130 4.27 -2.06 -10.03
C ARG A 130 5.52 -1.22 -10.20
N GLY A 131 5.69 -0.17 -9.39
CA GLY A 131 6.93 0.61 -9.31
C GLY A 131 7.34 1.41 -10.56
N TYR A 132 6.47 1.51 -11.57
CA TYR A 132 6.81 2.17 -12.84
C TYR A 132 6.57 3.68 -12.84
N ALA A 133 5.63 4.16 -12.03
CA ALA A 133 5.08 5.50 -12.17
C ALA A 133 6.11 6.63 -12.05
N PRO A 134 7.03 6.62 -11.06
CA PRO A 134 7.99 7.71 -10.88
C PRO A 134 8.90 7.94 -12.10
N GLN A 135 9.26 6.86 -12.81
CA GLN A 135 10.22 6.90 -13.92
C GLN A 135 9.57 6.92 -15.31
N HIS A 136 8.36 6.37 -15.44
CA HIS A 136 7.75 6.12 -16.74
C HIS A 136 6.31 6.59 -16.91
N ALA A 137 5.66 7.12 -15.87
CA ALA A 137 4.28 7.58 -15.95
C ALA A 137 4.10 8.93 -15.26
N LYS A 138 4.55 9.99 -15.94
CA LYS A 138 4.53 11.36 -15.43
C LYS A 138 3.13 11.79 -15.01
N PHE A 139 2.16 11.53 -15.88
CA PHE A 139 0.79 11.94 -15.67
C PHE A 139 0.17 11.19 -14.50
N ILE A 140 0.34 9.87 -14.43
CA ILE A 140 -0.11 9.04 -13.30
C ILE A 140 0.52 9.53 -11.99
N PHE A 141 1.84 9.71 -11.95
CA PHE A 141 2.55 10.14 -10.76
C PHE A 141 2.05 11.51 -10.29
N GLN A 142 1.94 12.49 -11.20
CA GLN A 142 1.40 13.81 -10.88
C GLN A 142 -0.06 13.75 -10.44
N ALA A 143 -0.91 12.94 -11.07
CA ALA A 143 -2.32 12.80 -10.72
C ALA A 143 -2.52 12.32 -9.28
N TRP A 144 -1.77 11.30 -8.87
CA TRP A 144 -1.91 10.69 -7.54
C TRP A 144 -1.15 11.41 -6.43
N THR A 145 -0.21 12.30 -6.76
CA THR A 145 0.48 13.16 -5.80
C THR A 145 -0.08 14.58 -5.74
N ASN A 146 -1.01 14.93 -6.63
CA ASN A 146 -1.60 16.27 -6.68
C ASN A 146 -2.40 16.56 -5.38
N PRO A 147 -2.23 17.75 -4.77
CA PRO A 147 -2.95 18.13 -3.57
C PRO A 147 -4.48 18.06 -3.67
N GLU A 148 -5.07 18.36 -4.84
CA GLU A 148 -6.53 18.29 -5.03
C GLU A 148 -7.02 16.85 -5.03
N THR A 149 -6.31 15.93 -5.71
CA THR A 149 -6.59 14.50 -5.64
C THR A 149 -6.48 13.99 -4.21
N LEU A 150 -5.39 14.32 -3.50
CA LEU A 150 -5.17 13.89 -2.12
C LEU A 150 -6.25 14.43 -1.17
N SER A 151 -6.72 15.67 -1.39
CA SER A 151 -7.81 16.27 -0.63
C SER A 151 -9.12 15.49 -0.82
N ILE A 152 -9.47 15.13 -2.06
CA ILE A 152 -10.66 14.31 -2.36
C ILE A 152 -10.58 12.95 -1.66
N ILE A 153 -9.46 12.23 -1.83
CA ILE A 153 -9.30 10.89 -1.22
C ILE A 153 -9.32 10.97 0.31
N SER A 154 -8.65 11.98 0.90
CA SER A 154 -8.66 12.21 2.35
C SER A 154 -10.06 12.52 2.89
N LYS A 155 -10.84 13.32 2.15
CA LYS A 155 -12.23 13.65 2.51
C LYS A 155 -13.08 12.38 2.59
N ILE A 156 -12.99 11.51 1.59
CA ILE A 156 -13.74 10.24 1.54
C ILE A 156 -13.25 9.28 2.63
N ALA A 157 -11.94 9.22 2.85
CA ALA A 157 -11.33 8.36 3.87
C ALA A 157 -11.61 8.82 5.31
N GLY A 158 -12.08 10.05 5.54
CA GLY A 158 -12.31 10.60 6.87
C GLY A 158 -11.03 10.88 7.68
N ILE A 159 -9.87 10.84 7.03
CA ILE A 159 -8.55 11.10 7.63
C ILE A 159 -7.61 11.64 6.54
N GLU A 160 -6.65 12.47 6.93
CA GLU A 160 -5.65 12.98 5.99
C GLU A 160 -4.70 11.87 5.53
N LEU A 161 -4.65 11.66 4.21
CA LEU A 161 -3.88 10.62 3.56
C LEU A 161 -2.77 11.19 2.66
N VAL A 162 -1.70 10.41 2.54
CA VAL A 162 -0.64 10.57 1.54
C VAL A 162 -0.43 9.23 0.84
N PRO A 163 0.11 9.21 -0.40
CA PRO A 163 0.48 7.95 -1.04
C PRO A 163 1.37 7.14 -0.10
N GLN A 164 1.16 5.82 -0.07
CA GLN A 164 1.89 4.91 0.81
C GLN A 164 3.40 5.07 0.63
N MET A 165 3.83 5.07 -0.62
CA MET A 165 5.17 5.34 -1.11
C MET A 165 5.12 5.41 -2.64
N ASP A 166 6.14 5.98 -3.27
CA ASP A 166 6.19 6.16 -4.72
C ASP A 166 6.08 4.84 -5.49
N TYR A 167 6.62 3.75 -4.92
CA TYR A 167 6.53 2.40 -5.50
C TYR A 167 5.10 1.87 -5.65
N GLU A 168 4.17 2.36 -4.80
CA GLU A 168 2.76 1.95 -4.75
C GLU A 168 1.82 2.87 -5.52
N ILE A 169 2.35 3.88 -6.20
CA ILE A 169 1.54 4.78 -7.03
C ILE A 169 1.17 4.06 -8.32
N GLY A 170 -0.14 3.89 -8.52
CA GLY A 170 -0.70 3.39 -9.77
C GLY A 170 -0.41 1.92 -10.06
N HIS A 171 -0.36 1.04 -9.05
CA HIS A 171 -0.35 -0.40 -9.25
C HIS A 171 -1.47 -0.81 -10.24
N VAL A 172 -1.19 -1.62 -11.25
CA VAL A 172 -2.22 -2.00 -12.25
C VAL A 172 -2.47 -3.50 -12.20
N ASN A 173 -3.74 -3.89 -12.11
CA ASN A 173 -4.18 -5.27 -12.36
C ASN A 173 -4.78 -5.36 -13.76
N MET A 174 -4.32 -6.34 -14.56
CA MET A 174 -4.81 -6.58 -15.91
C MET A 174 -5.36 -7.99 -16.04
N SER A 175 -6.60 -8.11 -16.50
CA SER A 175 -7.24 -9.40 -16.77
C SER A 175 -8.11 -9.34 -18.02
N VAL A 176 -8.29 -10.49 -18.68
CA VAL A 176 -9.23 -10.66 -19.79
C VAL A 176 -10.48 -11.35 -19.24
N PRO A 177 -11.67 -10.74 -19.34
CA PRO A 177 -12.92 -11.36 -18.90
C PRO A 177 -13.15 -12.72 -19.58
N ARG A 178 -13.80 -13.65 -18.86
CA ARG A 178 -14.13 -14.97 -19.44
C ARG A 178 -15.19 -14.81 -20.53
N LYS A 179 -15.02 -15.51 -21.66
CA LYS A 179 -16.04 -15.59 -22.71
C LYS A 179 -17.29 -16.28 -22.15
N GLN A 180 -18.45 -15.65 -22.31
CA GLN A 180 -19.73 -16.26 -21.98
C GLN A 180 -19.94 -17.47 -22.91
N SER A 181 -20.24 -18.64 -22.35
CA SER A 181 -20.50 -19.85 -23.15
C SER A 181 -21.76 -19.61 -23.99
N ALA A 182 -21.63 -19.65 -25.31
CA ALA A 182 -22.75 -19.53 -26.24
C ALA A 182 -23.64 -20.79 -26.15
N GLY A 183 -24.61 -20.83 -25.23
CA GLY A 183 -25.45 -22.02 -25.10
C GLY A 183 -26.47 -22.10 -23.96
N GLY A 184 -26.88 -21.02 -23.30
CA GLY A 184 -27.94 -21.13 -22.28
C GLY A 184 -28.58 -19.80 -21.91
N ASN A 185 -29.88 -19.67 -22.20
CA ASN A 185 -30.72 -18.51 -21.82
C ASN A 185 -31.06 -18.45 -20.31
N ASN A 186 -30.37 -19.21 -19.46
CA ASN A 186 -30.52 -19.15 -18.01
C ASN A 186 -29.18 -18.74 -17.41
N VAL A 187 -29.06 -17.46 -17.09
CA VAL A 187 -27.98 -16.94 -16.27
C VAL A 187 -28.27 -17.36 -14.84
N THR A 188 -27.69 -18.46 -14.38
CA THR A 188 -27.42 -18.58 -12.96
C THR A 188 -26.25 -17.62 -12.72
N PRO A 189 -26.40 -16.57 -11.89
CA PRO A 189 -25.22 -15.90 -11.34
C PRO A 189 -24.31 -16.99 -10.80
N PRO A 190 -22.98 -16.86 -10.93
CA PRO A 190 -22.11 -17.77 -10.22
C PRO A 190 -22.60 -17.89 -8.77
N ASP A 191 -22.70 -19.11 -8.26
CA ASP A 191 -22.69 -19.32 -6.81
C ASP A 191 -21.53 -18.50 -6.23
N ASP A 192 -21.59 -18.12 -4.96
CA ASP A 192 -20.69 -17.14 -4.32
C ASP A 192 -19.17 -17.43 -4.49
N ASP A 193 -18.83 -18.62 -5.00
CA ASP A 193 -17.52 -19.14 -5.39
C ASP A 193 -17.16 -19.04 -6.90
N GLY A 194 -17.88 -18.28 -7.72
CA GLY A 194 -17.64 -18.16 -9.17
C GLY A 194 -16.36 -17.44 -9.56
N GLY A 195 -15.22 -18.06 -9.28
CA GLY A 195 -13.88 -17.69 -9.72
C GLY A 195 -13.52 -16.23 -9.44
N ALA A 196 -12.98 -15.93 -8.27
CA ALA A 196 -12.43 -14.62 -7.99
C ALA A 196 -11.30 -14.27 -8.98
N ILE A 197 -11.22 -13.00 -9.40
CA ILE A 197 -10.06 -12.46 -10.14
C ILE A 197 -8.89 -12.29 -9.17
N VAL A 198 -9.21 -11.87 -7.94
CA VAL A 198 -8.30 -11.85 -6.79
C VAL A 198 -9.09 -12.42 -5.63
N GLY A 199 -8.61 -13.53 -5.06
CA GLY A 199 -9.28 -14.25 -3.96
C GLY A 199 -9.39 -13.42 -2.68
N TRP A 200 -10.03 -13.97 -1.65
CA TRP A 200 -10.13 -13.33 -0.33
C TRP A 200 -8.75 -12.94 0.20
N HIS A 201 -8.59 -11.68 0.59
CA HIS A 201 -7.37 -11.15 1.18
C HIS A 201 -7.64 -9.89 1.99
N ARG A 202 -6.60 -9.44 2.70
CA ARG A 202 -6.45 -8.07 3.18
C ARG A 202 -5.31 -7.42 2.44
N ASP A 203 -5.43 -6.15 2.16
CA ASP A 203 -4.36 -5.40 1.51
C ASP A 203 -3.13 -5.31 2.40
N SER A 204 -2.01 -4.96 1.76
CA SER A 204 -0.78 -4.58 2.47
C SER A 204 -0.95 -3.30 3.27
N TYR A 205 -1.74 -2.34 2.77
CA TYR A 205 -1.66 -0.95 3.21
C TYR A 205 -2.99 -0.46 3.79
N PRO A 206 -2.97 0.52 4.73
CA PRO A 206 -4.17 0.94 5.43
C PRO A 206 -5.34 1.31 4.53
N PHE A 207 -5.06 2.00 3.43
CA PHE A 207 -6.05 2.42 2.44
C PHE A 207 -5.61 2.13 1.02
N VAL A 208 -6.59 1.91 0.16
CA VAL A 208 -6.43 1.88 -1.30
C VAL A 208 -7.50 2.74 -1.96
N CYS A 209 -7.14 3.35 -3.09
CA CYS A 209 -8.09 3.89 -4.06
C CYS A 209 -8.01 3.07 -5.33
N VAL A 210 -9.10 2.40 -5.69
CA VAL A 210 -9.20 1.55 -6.87
C VAL A 210 -9.95 2.29 -7.97
N LEU A 211 -9.24 2.71 -9.01
CA LEU A 211 -9.74 3.39 -10.20
C LEU A 211 -10.00 2.38 -11.33
N MET A 212 -11.20 2.39 -11.90
CA MET A 212 -11.51 1.60 -13.08
C MET A 212 -11.00 2.29 -14.35
N MET A 213 -10.16 1.58 -15.11
CA MET A 213 -9.53 2.09 -16.33
C MET A 213 -10.18 1.57 -17.62
N SER A 214 -10.83 0.41 -17.56
CA SER A 214 -11.51 -0.19 -18.71
C SER A 214 -12.92 0.36 -18.85
N ASP A 215 -13.39 0.40 -20.09
CA ASP A 215 -14.82 0.54 -20.36
C ASP A 215 -15.54 -0.74 -19.90
N THR A 216 -16.46 -0.58 -18.95
CA THR A 216 -17.23 -1.68 -18.36
C THR A 216 -18.60 -1.84 -19.01
N THR A 217 -18.86 -1.16 -20.13
CA THR A 217 -20.10 -1.32 -20.91
C THR A 217 -20.29 -2.77 -21.32
N GLY A 218 -21.42 -3.37 -20.92
CA GLY A 218 -21.75 -4.77 -21.20
C GLY A 218 -21.00 -5.80 -20.33
N MET A 219 -20.21 -5.36 -19.35
CA MET A 219 -19.66 -6.25 -18.32
C MET A 219 -20.74 -6.58 -17.28
N ILE A 220 -20.83 -7.85 -16.91
CA ILE A 220 -21.70 -8.36 -15.84
C ILE A 220 -20.81 -8.96 -14.75
N GLY A 221 -21.05 -8.58 -13.50
CA GLY A 221 -20.21 -8.95 -12.36
C GLY A 221 -19.03 -8.00 -12.15
N GLY A 222 -17.96 -8.49 -11.52
CA GLY A 222 -16.76 -7.69 -11.24
C GLY A 222 -16.84 -6.82 -9.99
N GLU A 223 -17.86 -7.02 -9.15
CA GLU A 223 -18.03 -6.37 -7.85
C GLU A 223 -16.89 -6.70 -6.90
N THR A 224 -16.67 -5.81 -5.94
CA THR A 224 -15.84 -6.09 -4.79
C THR A 224 -16.74 -6.66 -3.70
N ALA A 225 -16.51 -7.90 -3.31
CA ALA A 225 -17.19 -8.50 -2.17
C ALA A 225 -16.38 -8.22 -0.90
N LEU A 226 -17.06 -7.77 0.15
CA LEU A 226 -16.52 -7.44 1.46
C LEU A 226 -17.13 -8.41 2.48
N ARG A 227 -16.30 -8.95 3.37
CA ARG A 227 -16.81 -9.69 4.54
C ARG A 227 -17.01 -8.71 5.68
N THR A 228 -18.24 -8.61 6.19
CA THR A 228 -18.59 -7.76 7.32
C THR A 228 -18.04 -8.35 8.63
N GLY A 229 -18.05 -7.58 9.71
CA GLY A 229 -17.71 -8.06 11.05
C GLY A 229 -18.66 -9.13 11.59
N THR A 230 -19.83 -9.32 10.96
CA THR A 230 -20.77 -10.41 11.24
C THR A 230 -20.53 -11.65 10.38
N GLY A 231 -19.58 -11.62 9.45
CA GLY A 231 -19.28 -12.70 8.50
C GLY A 231 -20.14 -12.70 7.23
N GLU A 232 -21.12 -11.80 7.12
CA GLU A 232 -21.94 -11.65 5.92
C GLU A 232 -21.13 -11.07 4.75
N ILE A 233 -21.50 -11.44 3.53
CA ILE A 233 -20.86 -10.93 2.31
C ILE A 233 -21.68 -9.76 1.74
N LYS A 234 -21.07 -8.58 1.74
CA LYS A 234 -21.63 -7.36 1.12
C LYS A 234 -20.92 -7.09 -0.21
N LYS A 235 -21.68 -7.02 -1.30
CA LYS A 235 -21.13 -6.71 -2.63
C LYS A 235 -21.28 -5.21 -2.91
N VAL A 236 -20.16 -4.54 -3.20
CA VAL A 236 -20.12 -3.14 -3.63
C VAL A 236 -19.99 -3.13 -5.14
N ARG A 237 -20.85 -2.35 -5.81
CA ARG A 237 -20.91 -2.29 -7.27
C ARG A 237 -19.54 -1.90 -7.83
N GLY A 238 -19.11 -2.62 -8.87
CA GLY A 238 -17.86 -2.29 -9.56
C GLY A 238 -17.91 -0.90 -10.22
N PRO A 239 -16.83 -0.11 -10.16
CA PRO A 239 -16.78 1.22 -10.78
C PRO A 239 -16.82 1.16 -12.31
N GLN A 240 -17.34 2.22 -12.94
CA GLN A 240 -17.24 2.47 -14.38
C GLN A 240 -15.94 3.18 -14.72
N LYS A 241 -15.53 3.22 -15.99
CA LYS A 241 -14.32 3.94 -16.42
C LYS A 241 -14.25 5.36 -15.82
N GLY A 242 -13.15 5.69 -15.16
CA GLY A 242 -12.95 7.00 -14.49
C GLY A 242 -13.52 7.11 -13.07
N TYR A 243 -14.31 6.11 -12.64
CA TYR A 243 -14.81 6.00 -11.27
C TYR A 243 -13.82 5.25 -10.39
N ALA A 244 -13.81 5.64 -9.12
CA ALA A 244 -12.98 5.04 -8.11
C ALA A 244 -13.77 4.60 -6.88
N VAL A 245 -13.14 3.77 -6.05
CA VAL A 245 -13.60 3.37 -4.71
C VAL A 245 -12.43 3.53 -3.75
N VAL A 246 -12.70 4.12 -2.58
CA VAL A 246 -11.74 4.16 -1.45
C VAL A 246 -12.12 3.08 -0.46
N LEU A 247 -11.16 2.26 -0.03
CA LEU A 247 -11.36 1.13 0.88
C LEU A 247 -10.25 1.07 1.94
N GLN A 248 -10.62 0.82 3.20
CA GLN A 248 -9.70 0.44 4.28
C GLN A 248 -9.25 -1.03 4.16
N GLY A 249 -8.59 -1.37 3.05
CA GLY A 249 -8.37 -2.76 2.62
C GLY A 249 -7.49 -3.60 3.54
N ARG A 250 -6.64 -2.98 4.37
CA ARG A 250 -5.87 -3.70 5.40
C ARG A 250 -6.74 -4.36 6.47
N TYR A 251 -7.92 -3.80 6.72
CA TYR A 251 -8.75 -4.14 7.87
C TYR A 251 -9.99 -4.95 7.51
N ILE A 252 -10.33 -5.02 6.22
CA ILE A 252 -11.56 -5.63 5.72
C ILE A 252 -11.16 -6.74 4.75
N ASP A 253 -11.58 -7.98 5.06
CA ASP A 253 -11.41 -9.09 4.14
C ASP A 253 -12.27 -8.84 2.90
N HIS A 254 -11.64 -8.91 1.73
CA HIS A 254 -12.31 -8.61 0.48
C HIS A 254 -11.81 -9.46 -0.68
N GLN A 255 -12.62 -9.56 -1.73
CA GLN A 255 -12.26 -10.22 -2.98
C GLN A 255 -12.84 -9.48 -4.19
N ALA A 256 -12.16 -9.57 -5.32
CA ALA A 256 -12.65 -9.06 -6.59
C ALA A 256 -13.30 -10.21 -7.37
N LEU A 257 -14.61 -10.13 -7.59
CA LEU A 257 -15.36 -11.16 -8.31
C LEU A 257 -15.01 -11.15 -9.82
N ALA A 258 -15.19 -12.30 -10.49
CA ALA A 258 -15.11 -12.34 -11.94
C ALA A 258 -16.17 -11.46 -12.60
N ALA A 259 -15.78 -10.89 -13.74
CA ALA A 259 -16.68 -10.27 -14.68
C ALA A 259 -16.76 -11.10 -15.97
N PHE A 260 -17.94 -11.11 -16.57
CA PHE A 260 -18.23 -11.69 -17.89
C PHE A 260 -18.53 -10.58 -18.89
N GLY A 261 -18.20 -10.82 -20.16
CA GLY A 261 -18.34 -9.80 -21.21
C GLY A 261 -17.25 -8.73 -21.15
N GLY A 262 -17.24 -7.84 -22.14
CA GLY A 262 -16.16 -6.85 -22.32
C GLY A 262 -14.90 -7.42 -22.99
N GLN A 263 -13.96 -6.53 -23.32
CA GLN A 263 -12.68 -6.88 -23.97
C GLN A 263 -11.54 -7.07 -22.96
N GLU A 264 -11.55 -6.31 -21.87
CA GLU A 264 -10.51 -6.27 -20.84
C GLU A 264 -11.08 -5.74 -19.52
N ARG A 265 -10.42 -6.06 -18.41
CA ARG A 265 -10.67 -5.43 -17.11
C ARG A 265 -9.32 -4.97 -16.52
N ILE A 266 -9.12 -3.66 -16.55
CA ILE A 266 -7.94 -2.98 -16.03
C ILE A 266 -8.36 -2.07 -14.88
N THR A 267 -7.75 -2.28 -13.72
CA THR A 267 -7.92 -1.42 -12.54
C THR A 267 -6.56 -0.89 -12.12
N MET A 268 -6.51 0.40 -11.82
CA MET A 268 -5.37 1.04 -11.19
C MET A 268 -5.64 1.21 -9.70
N VAL A 269 -4.68 0.84 -8.87
CA VAL A 269 -4.76 0.89 -7.41
C VAL A 269 -3.63 1.78 -6.93
N THR A 270 -3.95 2.81 -6.17
CA THR A 270 -2.95 3.58 -5.44
C THR A 270 -3.19 3.37 -3.95
N SER A 271 -2.14 2.98 -3.24
CA SER A 271 -2.18 2.72 -1.81
C SER A 271 -1.85 3.98 -1.02
N PHE A 272 -2.45 4.13 0.16
CA PHE A 272 -2.31 5.32 1.01
C PHE A 272 -2.08 4.96 2.47
N ARG A 273 -1.40 5.87 3.17
CA ARG A 273 -1.23 5.87 4.63
C ARG A 273 -1.73 7.17 5.25
N PRO A 274 -2.08 7.18 6.54
CA PRO A 274 -2.28 8.41 7.29
C PRO A 274 -1.06 9.33 7.18
N ARG A 275 -1.29 10.64 6.95
CA ARG A 275 -0.20 11.63 6.93
C ARG A 275 0.44 11.79 8.31
N SER A 276 -0.37 11.75 9.36
CA SER A 276 0.11 11.97 10.72
C SER A 276 0.96 10.79 11.19
N PRO A 277 2.20 11.01 11.65
CA PRO A 277 3.05 9.94 12.14
C PRO A 277 2.56 9.36 13.48
N HIS A 278 1.57 9.98 14.13
CA HIS A 278 0.99 9.53 15.39
C HIS A 278 -0.16 8.54 15.22
N VAL A 279 -0.62 8.35 13.99
CA VAL A 279 -1.59 7.31 13.67
C VAL A 279 -0.80 6.02 13.44
N ARG A 280 -1.32 4.90 13.94
CA ARG A 280 -0.69 3.60 13.70
C ARG A 280 -0.63 3.31 12.19
N ASP A 281 0.43 2.64 11.79
CA ASP A 281 0.59 2.15 10.43
C ASP A 281 0.73 0.63 10.49
N ASP A 282 -0.35 -0.06 10.14
CA ASP A 282 -0.45 -1.53 10.19
C ASP A 282 -0.07 -2.15 8.83
N THR A 283 0.83 -1.49 8.08
CA THR A 283 1.37 -1.96 6.79
C THR A 283 2.00 -3.34 6.94
N VAL A 284 1.61 -4.28 6.09
CA VAL A 284 2.18 -5.63 6.00
C VAL A 284 2.68 -5.87 4.59
N LEU A 285 3.89 -6.35 4.41
CA LEU A 285 4.51 -6.51 3.09
C LEU A 285 4.30 -7.92 2.50
N SER A 286 3.74 -8.87 3.25
CA SER A 286 3.60 -10.26 2.82
C SER A 286 2.84 -10.46 1.50
N THR A 287 1.81 -9.66 1.21
CA THR A 287 0.99 -9.79 0.00
C THR A 287 1.63 -9.14 -1.24
N VAL A 288 2.63 -8.29 -1.06
CA VAL A 288 3.25 -7.51 -2.16
C VAL A 288 4.72 -7.89 -2.37
N ARG A 289 5.39 -8.40 -1.35
CA ARG A 289 6.80 -8.81 -1.37
C ARG A 289 7.12 -9.81 -2.49
N PRO A 290 6.33 -10.89 -2.71
CA PRO A 290 6.56 -11.82 -3.82
C PRO A 290 6.47 -11.22 -5.23
N ILE A 291 5.83 -10.06 -5.38
CA ILE A 291 5.50 -9.43 -6.66
C ILE A 291 6.11 -8.03 -6.80
N SER A 292 7.18 -7.74 -6.06
CA SER A 292 7.82 -6.42 -6.05
C SER A 292 9.34 -6.51 -6.25
N ASN A 293 9.95 -5.38 -6.58
CA ASN A 293 11.38 -5.16 -6.42
C ASN A 293 11.64 -4.94 -4.92
N LEU A 294 12.37 -5.86 -4.29
CA LEU A 294 12.57 -5.83 -2.83
C LEU A 294 13.40 -4.64 -2.37
N SER A 295 14.40 -4.23 -3.14
CA SER A 295 15.23 -3.06 -2.81
C SER A 295 14.38 -1.79 -2.75
N ASP A 296 13.48 -1.59 -3.71
CA ASP A 296 12.61 -0.41 -3.74
C ASP A 296 11.52 -0.51 -2.66
N LEU A 297 10.88 -1.67 -2.53
CA LEU A 297 9.82 -1.94 -1.55
C LEU A 297 10.33 -1.73 -0.11
N TYR A 298 11.42 -2.38 0.27
CA TYR A 298 12.00 -2.26 1.61
C TYR A 298 12.66 -0.90 1.82
N GLY A 299 13.41 -0.39 0.85
CA GLY A 299 14.09 0.89 0.95
C GLY A 299 13.12 2.04 1.23
N GLN A 300 12.05 2.16 0.43
CA GLN A 300 11.05 3.21 0.62
C GLN A 300 10.24 2.98 1.90
N THR A 301 9.92 1.72 2.25
CA THR A 301 9.19 1.41 3.49
C THR A 301 9.97 1.83 4.73
N ILE A 302 11.24 1.44 4.80
CA ILE A 302 12.13 1.81 5.91
C ILE A 302 12.31 3.33 5.94
N GLN A 303 12.55 3.96 4.80
CA GLN A 303 12.75 5.41 4.72
C GLN A 303 11.61 6.17 5.40
N TYR A 304 10.37 5.92 5.00
CA TYR A 304 9.26 6.69 5.54
C TYR A 304 8.94 6.37 7.00
N GLN A 305 9.12 5.11 7.42
CA GLN A 305 8.89 4.74 8.81
C GLN A 305 9.93 5.37 9.75
N LEU A 306 11.18 5.48 9.28
CA LEU A 306 12.23 6.19 10.02
C LEU A 306 11.97 7.69 10.05
N GLU A 307 11.49 8.31 8.98
CA GLU A 307 11.06 9.73 8.97
C GLU A 307 9.91 9.99 9.95
N ASN A 308 8.95 9.06 10.02
CA ASN A 308 7.85 9.10 10.99
C ASN A 308 8.38 8.99 12.43
N ALA A 309 9.27 8.03 12.70
CA ALA A 309 9.90 7.85 14.01
C ALA A 309 10.73 9.08 14.41
N GLU A 310 11.51 9.63 13.49
CA GLU A 310 12.28 10.86 13.71
C GLU A 310 11.36 12.01 14.13
N THR A 311 10.23 12.18 13.44
CA THR A 311 9.26 13.23 13.75
C THR A 311 8.70 13.08 15.17
N ARG A 312 8.28 11.86 15.55
CA ARG A 312 7.74 11.58 16.89
C ARG A 312 8.81 11.75 17.97
N ILE A 313 10.03 11.26 17.76
CA ILE A 313 11.17 11.43 18.69
C ILE A 313 11.47 12.92 18.91
N ARG A 314 11.55 13.72 17.83
CA ARG A 314 11.78 15.18 17.94
C ARG A 314 10.70 15.86 18.78
N GLN A 315 9.44 15.47 18.62
CA GLN A 315 8.32 16.00 19.40
C GLN A 315 8.35 15.56 20.86
N MET A 316 8.67 14.29 21.14
CA MET A 316 8.82 13.81 22.53
C MET A 316 10.01 14.48 23.22
N LEU A 317 11.14 14.66 22.54
CA LEU A 317 12.29 15.40 23.06
C LEU A 317 11.94 16.84 23.46
N LYS A 318 11.15 17.53 22.62
CA LYS A 318 10.63 18.86 22.96
C LYS A 318 9.76 18.81 24.21
N THR A 319 8.83 17.86 24.27
CA THR A 319 7.91 17.65 25.41
C THR A 319 8.67 17.40 26.71
N VAL A 320 9.68 16.53 26.69
CA VAL A 320 10.54 16.25 27.86
C VAL A 320 11.29 17.50 28.31
N ARG A 321 11.92 18.23 27.39
CA ARG A 321 12.66 19.46 27.71
C ARG A 321 11.77 20.53 28.34
N ASP A 322 10.57 20.72 27.80
CA ASP A 322 9.62 21.70 28.33
C ASP A 322 9.08 21.28 29.70
N SER A 323 8.81 19.98 29.89
CA SER A 323 8.41 19.44 31.19
C SER A 323 9.51 19.67 32.25
N MET A 324 10.77 19.38 31.91
CA MET A 324 11.93 19.60 32.80
C MET A 324 12.08 21.07 33.23
N LYS A 325 11.82 22.04 32.35
CA LYS A 325 11.85 23.48 32.70
C LYS A 325 10.83 23.84 33.77
N THR A 326 9.68 23.14 33.78
CA THR A 326 8.61 23.33 34.76
C THR A 326 8.76 22.49 36.02
N GLY A 327 9.83 21.67 36.12
CA GLY A 327 10.07 20.80 37.26
C GLY A 327 9.13 19.59 37.36
N SER A 328 8.40 19.24 36.28
CA SER A 328 7.56 18.04 36.23
C SER A 328 8.02 17.12 35.10
N THR A 329 7.91 15.81 35.28
CA THR A 329 8.16 14.82 34.22
C THR A 329 6.96 13.90 34.13
N ASN A 330 6.30 13.88 32.97
CA ASN A 330 5.14 13.02 32.76
C ASN A 330 5.59 11.61 32.34
N ALA A 331 5.91 10.78 33.33
CA ALA A 331 6.35 9.41 33.11
C ALA A 331 5.32 8.56 32.33
N ALA A 332 4.02 8.78 32.54
CA ALA A 332 2.96 8.06 31.83
C ALA A 332 2.96 8.37 30.32
N ALA A 333 3.12 9.64 29.95
CA ALA A 333 3.23 10.06 28.55
C ALA A 333 4.49 9.49 27.88
N ILE A 334 5.62 9.49 28.61
CA ILE A 334 6.88 8.90 28.13
C ILE A 334 6.72 7.39 27.90
N LYS A 335 6.12 6.66 28.84
CA LYS A 335 5.87 5.22 28.69
C LYS A 335 4.96 4.94 27.49
N LYS A 336 3.87 5.70 27.31
CA LYS A 336 2.98 5.56 26.15
C LYS A 336 3.71 5.76 24.81
N PHE A 337 4.61 6.75 24.74
CA PHE A 337 5.44 6.97 23.55
C PHE A 337 6.42 5.83 23.31
N LEU A 338 7.17 5.41 24.33
CA LEU A 338 8.13 4.31 24.21
C LEU A 338 7.43 3.02 23.79
N ASP A 339 6.28 2.70 24.40
CA ASP A 339 5.50 1.52 24.05
C ASP A 339 4.99 1.58 22.59
N PHE A 340 4.69 2.78 22.07
CA PHE A 340 4.32 2.97 20.66
C PHE A 340 5.52 2.74 19.74
N GLU A 341 6.67 3.39 19.99
CA GLU A 341 7.88 3.21 19.16
C GLU A 341 8.36 1.75 19.15
N ILE A 342 8.38 1.08 20.30
CA ILE A 342 8.78 -0.32 20.41
C ILE A 342 7.88 -1.19 19.54
N LYS A 343 6.55 -1.01 19.61
CA LYS A 343 5.60 -1.78 18.80
C LYS A 343 5.77 -1.51 17.31
N THR A 344 5.90 -0.25 16.90
CA THR A 344 6.06 0.11 15.49
C THR A 344 7.37 -0.41 14.91
N LEU A 345 8.48 -0.28 15.63
CA LEU A 345 9.79 -0.76 15.17
C LEU A 345 9.88 -2.28 15.17
N GLN A 346 9.27 -2.96 16.15
CA GLN A 346 9.18 -4.42 16.16
C GLN A 346 8.37 -4.91 14.96
N HIS A 347 7.19 -4.32 14.72
CA HIS A 347 6.35 -4.66 13.56
C HIS A 347 7.12 -4.47 12.24
N LEU A 348 7.80 -3.34 12.08
CA LEU A 348 8.62 -3.07 10.90
C LEU A 348 9.75 -4.09 10.72
N ASN A 349 10.43 -4.46 11.81
CA ASN A 349 11.47 -5.49 11.79
C ASN A 349 10.92 -6.84 11.31
N ASP A 350 9.72 -7.22 11.75
CA ASP A 350 9.08 -8.48 11.38
C ASP A 350 8.66 -8.50 9.89
N GLU A 351 8.40 -7.33 9.30
CA GLU A 351 8.07 -7.19 7.87
C GLU A 351 9.28 -7.26 6.92
N ILE A 352 10.49 -7.04 7.43
CA ILE A 352 11.72 -7.16 6.63
C ILE A 352 12.31 -8.55 6.81
N VAL A 353 12.19 -9.37 5.77
CA VAL A 353 12.77 -10.72 5.73
C VAL A 353 13.94 -10.78 4.77
N ASP A 354 14.88 -11.69 5.01
CA ASP A 354 15.95 -12.01 4.07
C ASP A 354 15.37 -12.31 2.67
N GLU A 355 15.95 -11.70 1.64
CA GLU A 355 15.52 -11.88 0.25
C GLU A 355 15.57 -13.35 -0.19
N ALA A 356 16.48 -14.14 0.37
CA ALA A 356 16.59 -15.58 0.11
C ALA A 356 15.36 -16.38 0.56
N ASN A 357 14.56 -15.84 1.49
CA ASN A 357 13.34 -16.47 1.98
C ASN A 357 12.09 -16.07 1.16
N VAL A 358 12.22 -15.20 0.16
CA VAL A 358 11.10 -14.71 -0.64
C VAL A 358 10.87 -15.59 -1.87
N GLN A 359 9.73 -16.27 -1.92
CA GLN A 359 9.31 -17.03 -3.09
C GLN A 359 8.58 -16.13 -4.09
N LYS A 360 9.25 -15.75 -5.18
CA LYS A 360 8.68 -14.84 -6.19
C LYS A 360 7.39 -15.40 -6.81
N GLY A 361 6.35 -14.59 -6.84
CA GLY A 361 5.05 -14.90 -7.46
C GLY A 361 4.15 -15.86 -6.68
N HIS A 362 4.56 -16.32 -5.49
CA HIS A 362 3.74 -17.21 -4.65
C HIS A 362 3.02 -16.42 -3.56
N LEU A 363 1.69 -16.35 -3.64
CA LEU A 363 0.82 -15.64 -2.70
C LEU A 363 -0.30 -16.51 -2.13
N ALA A 364 -0.45 -17.76 -2.61
CA ALA A 364 -1.56 -18.64 -2.25
C ALA A 364 -1.77 -18.83 -0.75
N GLU A 365 -0.71 -19.00 0.04
CA GLU A 365 -0.81 -19.21 1.49
C GLU A 365 -1.43 -18.00 2.22
N VAL A 366 -1.19 -16.78 1.73
CA VAL A 366 -1.71 -15.55 2.33
C VAL A 366 -3.21 -15.40 2.10
N CYS A 367 -3.74 -15.91 0.99
CA CYS A 367 -5.18 -15.94 0.70
C CYS A 367 -5.92 -17.08 1.42
N VAL A 368 -5.24 -18.19 1.71
CA VAL A 368 -5.83 -19.36 2.37
C VAL A 368 -6.29 -19.03 3.79
N ASP A 369 -5.57 -18.20 4.53
CA ASP A 369 -5.96 -17.83 5.90
C ASP A 369 -7.17 -16.88 5.93
N ALA A 370 -7.27 -15.94 4.97
CA ALA A 370 -8.46 -15.11 4.80
C ALA A 370 -9.70 -15.93 4.38
N ALA A 371 -9.51 -17.00 3.59
CA ALA A 371 -10.58 -17.91 3.21
C ALA A 371 -11.04 -18.84 4.36
N LYS A 372 -10.15 -19.19 5.30
CA LYS A 372 -10.45 -20.05 6.46
C LYS A 372 -11.22 -19.37 7.60
N CYS A 373 -11.29 -18.03 7.64
CA CYS A 373 -12.16 -17.27 8.56
C CYS A 373 -13.67 -17.40 8.24
N THR A 374 -14.09 -18.57 7.75
CA THR A 374 -15.48 -18.96 7.46
C THR A 374 -16.10 -19.82 8.57
N SER A 375 -15.42 -19.98 9.70
CA SER A 375 -15.97 -20.72 10.85
C SER A 375 -15.39 -20.24 12.19
N ALA A 376 -16.04 -19.25 12.79
CA ALA A 376 -16.04 -19.04 14.24
C ALA A 376 -17.35 -18.35 14.63
#